data_AF-A0A0B6Z7F3-F1
#
_entry.id   AF-A0A0B6Z7F3-F1
#
_cell.length_a   1.000
_cell.length_b   1.000
_cell.length_c   1.000
_cell.angle_alpha   90.00
_cell.angle_beta   90.00
_cell.angle_gamma   90.00
#
_symmetry.space_group_name_H-M   'P 1'
#
loop_
_entity.id
_entity.type
_entity.pdbx_description
1 polymer ?
#
loop_
_entity_poly.entity_id
_entity_poly.type
_entity_poly.pdbx_seq_one_letter_code
_entity_poly.pdbx_strand_id
1 'polypeptide(L)'
;INSSPVLFKMSGLSEEKLWSLNDFPALQLLEARFRQIELEFLHLYQSPLDETKRLWKTNSSDSGKWEIIQLVDQGRETEAAKLCPLTMEVLRKIPYIIRGNIFGGAAFSVVHSDTHIATHCGSTNCRIRCHLGLRIPQEDCTLQVADKICHWQEGKIICFNDAFPHSVHHRGEEGSGLRAVFLLDLWHPDITESQKDVLTYAFST
;
A
#
# COMPACT_ATOMS: atom_id res chain seq x y z
N ILE A 1 -17.11 0.05 16.59
CA ILE A 1 -15.91 -0.73 16.22
C ILE A 1 -14.73 0.02 16.84
N ASN A 2 -13.96 -0.61 17.74
CA ASN A 2 -12.82 0.03 18.38
C ASN A 2 -11.81 0.47 17.30
N SER A 3 -11.74 1.78 17.06
CA SER A 3 -11.00 2.44 15.99
C SER A 3 -9.59 2.79 16.44
N SER A 4 -8.76 1.78 16.70
CA SER A 4 -7.39 1.96 17.17
C SER A 4 -6.45 0.98 16.47
N PRO A 5 -5.18 1.35 16.25
CA PRO A 5 -4.18 0.43 15.73
C PRO A 5 -4.14 -0.88 16.51
N VAL A 6 -3.95 -1.98 15.78
CA VAL A 6 -4.08 -3.34 16.36
C VAL A 6 -2.87 -3.73 17.20
N LEU A 7 -1.67 -3.16 16.95
CA LEU A 7 -0.42 -3.57 17.60
C LEU A 7 0.22 -2.46 18.44
N PHE A 8 0.44 -1.27 17.88
CA PHE A 8 1.15 -0.20 18.56
C PHE A 8 0.55 1.17 18.24
N LYS A 9 0.36 2.02 19.25
CA LYS A 9 -0.04 3.42 19.05
C LYS A 9 0.95 4.33 19.77
N MET A 10 1.48 5.31 19.04
CA MET A 10 2.28 6.40 19.58
C MET A 10 1.42 7.64 19.79
N SER A 11 1.47 8.22 20.99
CA SER A 11 0.78 9.46 21.31
C SER A 11 1.51 10.68 20.73
N GLY A 12 0.76 11.74 20.44
CA GLY A 12 1.32 13.03 20.00
C GLY A 12 1.59 13.16 18.49
N LEU A 13 1.24 12.14 17.70
CA LEU A 13 1.24 12.23 16.23
C LEU A 13 -0.06 12.89 15.75
N SER A 14 0.04 13.67 14.67
CA SER A 14 -1.11 14.26 14.00
C SER A 14 -2.09 13.19 13.52
N GLU A 15 -3.39 13.42 13.70
CA GLU A 15 -4.45 12.46 13.43
C GLU A 15 -5.17 12.75 12.09
N GLU A 16 -4.39 13.13 11.07
CA GLU A 16 -4.91 13.37 9.71
C GLU A 16 -5.23 12.06 9.00
N LYS A 17 -6.43 11.98 8.41
CA LYS A 17 -6.94 10.79 7.71
C LYS A 17 -6.33 10.66 6.32
N LEU A 18 -6.21 11.79 5.63
CA LEU A 18 -5.65 11.90 4.28
C LEU A 18 -4.49 12.89 4.33
N TRP A 19 -3.44 12.58 3.59
CA TRP A 19 -2.23 13.39 3.53
C TRP A 19 -2.02 13.92 2.11
N SER A 20 -1.42 15.10 2.01
CA SER A 20 -1.09 15.72 0.74
C SER A 20 0.20 15.11 0.19
N LEU A 21 0.31 15.05 -1.14
CA LEU A 21 1.57 14.68 -1.78
C LEU A 21 2.69 15.69 -1.46
N ASN A 22 2.32 16.93 -1.10
CA ASN A 22 3.28 17.95 -0.66
C ASN A 22 3.94 17.61 0.68
N ASP A 23 3.31 16.77 1.52
CA ASP A 23 3.91 16.27 2.76
C ASP A 23 4.99 15.22 2.46
N PHE A 24 4.95 14.63 1.26
CA PHE A 24 5.87 13.58 0.81
C PHE A 24 6.40 13.85 -0.62
N PRO A 25 7.20 14.92 -0.85
CA PRO A 25 7.57 15.34 -2.20
C PRO A 25 8.28 14.27 -3.04
N ALA A 26 9.06 13.39 -2.41
CA ALA A 26 9.78 12.33 -3.12
C ALA A 26 8.85 11.26 -3.73
N LEU A 27 7.57 11.21 -3.34
CA LEU A 27 6.57 10.33 -3.96
C LEU A 27 6.24 10.74 -5.40
N GLN A 28 6.52 11.99 -5.81
CA GLN A 28 6.41 12.38 -7.22
C GLN A 28 7.29 11.51 -8.13
N LEU A 29 8.34 10.89 -7.60
CA LEU A 29 9.17 9.96 -8.35
C LEU A 29 8.38 8.71 -8.77
N LEU A 30 7.41 8.26 -7.97
CA LEU A 30 6.53 7.14 -8.32
C LEU A 30 5.58 7.53 -9.46
N GLU A 31 5.00 8.73 -9.43
CA GLU A 31 4.16 9.23 -10.54
C GLU A 31 5.01 9.37 -11.82
N ALA A 32 6.21 9.94 -11.72
CA ALA A 32 7.13 10.11 -12.86
C ALA A 32 7.60 8.76 -13.45
N ARG A 33 7.59 7.69 -12.66
CA ARG A 33 8.03 6.34 -13.04
C ARG A 33 6.86 5.37 -13.20
N PHE A 34 5.63 5.88 -13.17
CA PHE A 34 4.39 5.10 -13.22
C PHE A 34 4.42 4.02 -14.28
N ARG A 35 4.76 4.37 -15.54
CA ARG A 35 4.72 3.41 -16.64
C ARG A 35 5.70 2.24 -16.45
N GLN A 36 6.85 2.48 -15.83
CA GLN A 36 7.83 1.42 -15.58
C GLN A 36 7.34 0.47 -14.49
N ILE A 37 6.76 1.03 -13.42
CA ILE A 37 6.16 0.26 -12.31
C ILE A 37 4.97 -0.55 -12.81
N GLU A 38 4.10 0.04 -13.64
CA GLU A 38 2.97 -0.64 -14.26
C GLU A 38 3.43 -1.82 -15.13
N LEU A 39 4.49 -1.67 -15.92
CA LEU A 39 5.03 -2.74 -16.76
C LEU A 39 5.59 -3.91 -15.94
N GLU A 40 6.31 -3.63 -14.84
CA GLU A 40 6.80 -4.69 -13.93
C GLU A 40 5.63 -5.42 -13.24
N PHE A 41 4.60 -4.68 -12.82
CA PHE A 41 3.36 -5.27 -12.31
C PHE A 41 2.71 -6.19 -13.36
N LEU A 42 2.51 -5.72 -14.59
CA LEU A 42 1.88 -6.51 -15.65
C LEU A 42 2.69 -7.76 -15.97
N HIS A 43 4.02 -7.66 -16.01
CA HIS A 43 4.90 -8.80 -16.22
C HIS A 43 4.72 -9.87 -15.13
N LEU A 44 4.67 -9.45 -13.86
CA LEU A 44 4.42 -10.37 -12.75
C LEU A 44 3.02 -10.98 -12.77
N TYR A 45 2.00 -10.16 -13.02
CA TYR A 45 0.60 -10.58 -12.95
C TYR A 45 0.24 -11.53 -14.10
N GLN A 46 0.82 -11.32 -15.28
CA GLN A 46 0.60 -12.15 -16.47
C GLN A 46 1.61 -13.29 -16.60
N SER A 47 2.55 -13.43 -15.66
CA SER A 47 3.60 -14.45 -15.74
C SER A 47 2.99 -15.86 -15.84
N PRO A 48 3.36 -16.65 -16.86
CA PRO A 48 2.91 -18.03 -16.96
C PRO A 48 3.63 -18.94 -15.96
N LEU A 49 4.76 -18.50 -15.37
CA LEU A 49 5.64 -19.30 -14.54
C LEU A 49 5.01 -19.57 -13.17
N ASP A 50 4.97 -20.85 -12.77
CA ASP A 50 4.39 -21.28 -11.49
C ASP A 50 5.14 -20.68 -10.29
N GLU A 51 6.46 -20.49 -10.41
CA GLU A 51 7.26 -19.84 -9.36
C GLU A 51 6.78 -18.41 -9.10
N THR A 52 6.48 -17.63 -10.15
CA THR A 52 5.95 -16.27 -10.01
C THR A 52 4.53 -16.29 -9.45
N LYS A 53 3.68 -17.20 -9.94
CA LYS A 53 2.30 -17.34 -9.45
C LYS A 53 2.24 -17.65 -7.96
N ARG A 54 3.15 -18.46 -7.43
CA ARG A 54 3.22 -18.82 -5.99
C ARG A 54 3.58 -17.66 -5.08
N LEU A 55 4.16 -16.59 -5.62
CA LEU A 55 4.48 -15.36 -4.87
C LEU A 55 3.22 -14.53 -4.60
N TRP A 56 2.18 -14.65 -5.42
CA TRP A 56 0.88 -14.04 -5.15
C TRP A 56 0.18 -14.76 -4.01
N LYS A 57 -0.37 -14.00 -3.07
CA LYS A 57 -1.16 -14.46 -1.94
C LYS A 57 -2.57 -13.90 -2.04
N THR A 58 -3.57 -14.73 -1.75
CA THR A 58 -4.95 -14.30 -1.61
C THR A 58 -5.19 -13.91 -0.16
N ASN A 59 -5.61 -12.67 0.07
CA ASN A 59 -5.98 -12.16 1.38
C ASN A 59 -7.48 -12.36 1.62
N SER A 60 -7.88 -12.28 2.89
CA SER A 60 -9.29 -12.36 3.28
C SER A 60 -10.06 -11.10 2.87
N SER A 61 -11.24 -11.30 2.28
CA SER A 61 -12.24 -10.28 1.98
C SER A 61 -13.63 -10.82 2.36
N ASP A 62 -14.62 -9.94 2.54
CA ASP A 62 -16.00 -10.36 2.83
C ASP A 62 -16.66 -11.00 1.60
N SER A 63 -16.32 -10.50 0.42
CA SER A 63 -16.74 -11.00 -0.88
C SER A 63 -15.62 -10.83 -1.91
N GLY A 64 -15.75 -11.48 -3.07
CA GLY A 64 -14.82 -11.34 -4.18
C GLY A 64 -13.41 -11.86 -3.90
N LYS A 65 -12.42 -11.30 -4.59
CA LYS A 65 -11.03 -11.77 -4.57
C LYS A 65 -10.07 -10.61 -4.39
N TRP A 66 -9.21 -10.71 -3.38
CA TRP A 66 -8.12 -9.77 -3.12
C TRP A 66 -6.78 -10.51 -3.13
N GLU A 67 -5.89 -10.09 -4.01
CA GLU A 67 -4.55 -10.66 -4.17
C GLU A 67 -3.46 -9.63 -3.92
N ILE A 68 -2.35 -10.08 -3.37
CA ILE A 68 -1.18 -9.26 -3.09
C ILE A 68 0.10 -10.03 -3.43
N ILE A 69 1.09 -9.30 -3.94
CA ILE A 69 2.48 -9.76 -4.02
C ILE A 69 3.36 -8.72 -3.36
N GLN A 70 4.04 -9.11 -2.29
CA GLN A 70 4.89 -8.22 -1.51
C GLN A 70 6.27 -8.16 -2.14
N LEU A 71 6.76 -6.95 -2.46
CA LEU A 71 8.17 -6.70 -2.79
C LEU A 71 8.98 -6.44 -1.53
N VAL A 72 8.36 -5.77 -0.56
CA VAL A 72 8.89 -5.59 0.79
C VAL A 72 7.84 -6.08 1.76
N ASP A 73 8.21 -7.03 2.62
CA ASP A 73 7.40 -7.51 3.73
C ASP A 73 8.12 -7.23 5.04
N GLN A 74 7.45 -6.54 5.96
CA GLN A 74 8.01 -6.16 7.25
C GLN A 74 9.42 -5.56 7.09
N GLY A 75 9.54 -4.53 6.25
CA GLY A 75 10.79 -3.80 6.02
C GLY A 75 11.91 -4.58 5.31
N ARG A 76 11.68 -5.83 4.88
CA ARG A 76 12.66 -6.68 4.17
C ARG A 76 12.25 -6.95 2.73
N GLU A 77 13.23 -6.90 1.82
CA GLU A 77 13.00 -7.27 0.42
C GLU A 77 12.68 -8.78 0.30
N THR A 78 11.66 -9.11 -0.49
CA THR A 78 11.26 -10.50 -0.76
C THR A 78 11.88 -11.02 -2.06
N GLU A 79 11.64 -12.29 -2.40
CA GLU A 79 12.03 -12.84 -3.70
C GLU A 79 11.37 -12.10 -4.88
N ALA A 80 10.16 -11.56 -4.71
CA ALA A 80 9.48 -10.80 -5.75
C ALA A 80 10.18 -9.48 -6.06
N ALA A 81 10.91 -8.89 -5.11
CA ALA A 81 11.67 -7.65 -5.32
C ALA A 81 12.72 -7.80 -6.45
N LYS A 82 13.31 -8.99 -6.59
CA LYS A 82 14.31 -9.30 -7.63
C LYS A 82 13.72 -9.23 -9.05
N LEU A 83 12.40 -9.42 -9.16
CA LEU A 83 11.66 -9.36 -10.42
C LEU A 83 11.19 -7.94 -10.77
N CYS A 84 11.37 -6.96 -9.87
CA CYS A 84 10.95 -5.57 -10.05
C CYS A 84 12.11 -4.57 -9.82
N PRO A 85 13.25 -4.71 -10.51
CA PRO A 85 14.43 -3.90 -10.25
C PRO A 85 14.20 -2.39 -10.38
N LEU A 86 13.35 -1.93 -11.30
CA LEU A 86 13.06 -0.51 -11.51
C LEU A 86 12.20 0.04 -10.38
N THR A 87 11.17 -0.70 -9.96
CA THR A 87 10.34 -0.33 -8.81
C THR A 87 11.20 -0.24 -7.55
N MET A 88 12.08 -1.23 -7.32
CA MET A 88 12.98 -1.21 -6.17
C MET A 88 14.00 -0.07 -6.22
N GLU A 89 14.50 0.31 -7.41
CA GLU A 89 15.35 1.49 -7.57
C GLU A 89 14.62 2.78 -7.14
N VAL A 90 13.36 2.95 -7.52
CA VAL A 90 12.53 4.09 -7.12
C VAL A 90 12.32 4.10 -5.61
N LEU A 91 11.98 2.96 -5.00
CA LEU A 91 11.80 2.87 -3.55
C LEU A 91 13.07 3.27 -2.77
N ARG A 92 14.27 2.93 -3.27
CA ARG A 92 15.56 3.32 -2.64
C ARG A 92 15.79 4.83 -2.61
N LYS A 93 15.12 5.59 -3.47
CA LYS A 93 15.26 7.06 -3.54
C LYS A 93 14.24 7.79 -2.64
N ILE A 94 13.30 7.08 -2.02
CA ILE A 94 12.30 7.68 -1.12
C ILE A 94 12.86 7.66 0.32
N PRO A 95 13.14 8.84 0.93
CA PRO A 95 13.89 8.90 2.19
C PRO A 95 13.08 8.45 3.42
N TYR A 96 11.75 8.56 3.40
CA TYR A 96 10.86 8.25 4.52
C TYR A 96 10.20 6.88 4.41
N ILE A 97 10.64 6.02 3.49
CA ILE A 97 10.16 4.63 3.41
C ILE A 97 10.62 3.83 4.63
N ILE A 98 9.74 2.99 5.18
CA ILE A 98 10.08 2.16 6.34
C ILE A 98 10.91 0.96 5.89
N ARG A 99 12.10 0.78 6.49
CA ARG A 99 13.06 -0.30 6.19
C ARG A 99 13.48 -1.00 7.48
N GLY A 100 13.67 -2.32 7.43
CA GLY A 100 14.14 -3.12 8.57
C GLY A 100 13.21 -3.11 9.80
N ASN A 101 11.93 -2.78 9.62
CA ASN A 101 10.95 -2.64 10.69
C ASN A 101 9.62 -3.28 10.27
N ILE A 102 8.95 -3.97 11.20
CA ILE A 102 7.71 -4.73 10.93
C ILE A 102 6.57 -3.89 10.35
N PHE A 103 6.59 -2.57 10.56
CA PHE A 103 5.54 -1.67 10.08
C PHE A 103 5.69 -1.31 8.59
N GLY A 104 6.83 -1.61 7.99
CA GLY A 104 7.12 -1.28 6.60
C GLY A 104 6.67 -2.37 5.62
N GLY A 105 6.12 -1.96 4.49
CA GLY A 105 5.76 -2.85 3.40
C GLY A 105 5.70 -2.12 2.07
N ALA A 106 5.88 -2.85 0.99
CA ALA A 106 5.62 -2.40 -0.38
C ALA A 106 5.14 -3.57 -1.22
N ALA A 107 4.04 -3.41 -1.94
CA ALA A 107 3.38 -4.52 -2.62
C ALA A 107 2.55 -4.06 -3.82
N PHE A 108 2.36 -4.95 -4.79
CA PHE A 108 1.25 -4.81 -5.73
C PHE A 108 0.02 -5.46 -5.12
N SER A 109 -1.11 -4.73 -5.12
CA SER A 109 -2.40 -5.21 -4.64
C SER A 109 -3.45 -5.15 -5.73
N VAL A 110 -4.09 -6.28 -5.98
CA VAL A 110 -5.14 -6.49 -6.98
C VAL A 110 -6.45 -6.81 -6.28
N VAL A 111 -7.49 -6.04 -6.61
CA VAL A 111 -8.85 -6.30 -6.17
C VAL A 111 -9.73 -6.50 -7.40
N HIS A 112 -10.43 -7.63 -7.45
CA HIS A 112 -11.30 -7.99 -8.56
C HIS A 112 -12.68 -7.34 -8.42
N SER A 113 -13.49 -7.44 -9.47
CA SER A 113 -14.92 -7.07 -9.44
C SER A 113 -15.65 -7.72 -8.27
N ASP A 114 -16.73 -7.06 -7.80
CA ASP A 114 -17.58 -7.51 -6.69
C ASP A 114 -16.84 -7.85 -5.38
N THR A 115 -15.72 -7.17 -5.12
CA THR A 115 -14.90 -7.41 -3.92
C THR A 115 -15.16 -6.34 -2.87
N HIS A 116 -15.52 -6.78 -1.66
CA HIS A 116 -15.61 -5.95 -0.46
C HIS A 116 -14.55 -6.37 0.57
N ILE A 117 -13.65 -5.44 0.90
CA ILE A 117 -12.71 -5.59 2.01
C ILE A 117 -13.30 -4.87 3.22
N ALA A 118 -13.62 -5.65 4.26
CA ALA A 118 -14.24 -5.19 5.50
C ALA A 118 -13.50 -4.00 6.11
N THR A 119 -14.23 -3.19 6.89
CA THR A 119 -13.62 -2.11 7.68
C THR A 119 -12.62 -2.68 8.68
N HIS A 120 -11.36 -2.24 8.59
CA HIS A 120 -10.27 -2.63 9.47
C HIS A 120 -9.36 -1.45 9.77
N CYS A 121 -8.41 -1.64 10.70
CA CYS A 121 -7.38 -0.66 11.02
C CYS A 121 -6.00 -1.30 10.82
N GLY A 122 -5.02 -0.49 10.47
CA GLY A 122 -3.61 -0.85 10.41
C GLY A 122 -3.06 -1.25 11.77
N SER A 123 -1.87 -1.86 11.76
CA SER A 123 -1.22 -2.31 13.01
C SER A 123 -0.62 -1.17 13.82
N THR A 124 -0.33 -0.02 13.20
CA THR A 124 0.28 1.14 13.86
C THR A 124 -0.20 2.47 13.32
N ASN A 125 -0.18 3.53 14.14
CA ASN A 125 -0.31 4.93 13.65
C ASN A 125 1.04 5.57 13.31
N CYS A 126 2.14 4.83 13.45
CA CYS A 126 3.48 5.32 13.11
C CYS A 126 3.80 5.32 11.62
N ARG A 127 2.83 4.96 10.75
CA ARG A 127 3.02 4.93 9.31
C ARG A 127 1.92 5.65 8.56
N ILE A 128 2.27 6.15 7.38
CA ILE A 128 1.31 6.57 6.35
C ILE A 128 1.39 5.59 5.19
N ARG A 129 0.22 5.10 4.76
CA ARG A 129 0.09 4.19 3.63
C ARG A 129 -0.22 4.99 2.37
N CYS A 130 0.54 4.72 1.31
CA CYS A 130 0.39 5.38 0.03
C CYS A 130 0.02 4.37 -1.04
N HIS A 131 -0.95 4.69 -1.90
CA HIS A 131 -1.35 3.86 -3.04
C HIS A 131 -1.14 4.64 -4.34
N LEU A 132 -0.26 4.16 -5.22
CA LEU A 132 -0.19 4.57 -6.62
C LEU A 132 -1.18 3.74 -7.44
N GLY A 133 -2.12 4.38 -8.14
CA GLY A 133 -3.03 3.70 -9.06
C GLY A 133 -2.30 3.12 -10.28
N LEU A 134 -2.41 1.82 -10.51
CA LEU A 134 -1.76 1.14 -11.64
C LEU A 134 -2.74 0.83 -12.78
N ARG A 135 -3.84 0.16 -12.44
CA ARG A 135 -4.95 -0.18 -13.35
C ARG A 135 -6.24 0.10 -12.62
N ILE A 136 -6.99 1.10 -13.06
CA ILE A 136 -8.21 1.52 -12.38
C ILE A 136 -9.39 1.37 -13.35
N PRO A 137 -10.39 0.52 -13.05
CA PRO A 137 -11.55 0.36 -13.92
C PRO A 137 -12.41 1.63 -13.92
N GLN A 138 -13.29 1.76 -14.91
CA GLN A 138 -14.23 2.88 -14.98
C GLN A 138 -15.33 2.80 -13.90
N GLU A 139 -15.63 1.58 -13.44
CA GLU A 139 -16.61 1.31 -12.39
C GLU A 139 -16.19 1.84 -11.00
N ASP A 140 -17.17 2.01 -10.12
CA ASP A 140 -16.98 2.60 -8.79
C ASP A 140 -16.10 1.71 -7.89
N CYS A 141 -14.82 2.09 -7.78
CA CYS A 141 -13.85 1.57 -6.82
C CYS A 141 -13.54 2.63 -5.77
N THR A 142 -13.91 2.36 -4.52
CA THR A 142 -13.77 3.32 -3.42
C THR A 142 -12.83 2.82 -2.34
N LEU A 143 -11.98 3.73 -1.84
CA LEU A 143 -11.35 3.63 -0.54
C LEU A 143 -12.10 4.54 0.43
N GLN A 144 -12.66 3.98 1.49
CA GLN A 144 -13.20 4.78 2.59
C GLN A 144 -12.21 4.78 3.75
N VAL A 145 -11.84 5.96 4.25
CA VAL A 145 -10.99 6.16 5.43
C VAL A 145 -11.76 7.04 6.42
N ALA A 146 -12.29 6.42 7.47
CA ALA A 146 -13.27 7.02 8.38
C ALA A 146 -14.46 7.66 7.60
N ASP A 147 -14.59 8.98 7.63
CA ASP A 147 -15.61 9.77 6.95
C ASP A 147 -15.20 10.24 5.55
N LYS A 148 -14.00 9.89 5.07
CA LYS A 148 -13.48 10.30 3.76
C LYS A 148 -13.63 9.18 2.75
N ILE A 149 -14.11 9.51 1.55
CA ILE A 149 -14.17 8.60 0.40
C ILE A 149 -13.17 9.10 -0.64
N CYS A 150 -12.34 8.19 -1.12
CA CYS A 150 -11.34 8.45 -2.14
C CYS A 150 -11.53 7.49 -3.31
N HIS A 151 -11.19 7.97 -4.50
CA HIS A 151 -11.17 7.18 -5.73
C HIS A 151 -9.76 7.22 -6.31
N TRP A 152 -9.25 6.06 -6.68
CA TRP A 152 -7.95 5.97 -7.34
C TRP A 152 -8.02 6.54 -8.75
N GLN A 153 -6.87 7.00 -9.25
CA GLN A 153 -6.66 7.35 -10.64
C GLN A 153 -5.33 6.74 -11.08
N GLU A 154 -5.25 6.28 -12.33
CA GLU A 154 -4.01 5.73 -12.87
C GLU A 154 -2.90 6.79 -12.84
N GLY A 155 -1.71 6.39 -12.39
CA GLY A 155 -0.55 7.27 -12.27
C GLY A 155 -0.63 8.29 -11.13
N LYS A 156 -1.68 8.26 -10.30
CA LYS A 156 -1.86 9.16 -9.15
C LYS A 156 -1.80 8.46 -7.82
N ILE A 157 -1.35 9.20 -6.82
CA ILE A 157 -1.10 8.70 -5.47
C ILE A 157 -2.18 9.20 -4.50
N ILE A 158 -2.66 8.29 -3.66
CA ILE A 158 -3.45 8.59 -2.46
C ILE A 158 -2.59 8.26 -1.24
N CYS A 159 -2.42 9.22 -0.34
CA CYS A 159 -1.76 9.02 0.95
C CYS A 159 -2.81 9.07 2.06
N PHE A 160 -2.88 8.03 2.89
CA PHE A 160 -3.85 7.96 3.98
C PHE A 160 -3.26 7.28 5.21
N ASN A 161 -3.81 7.64 6.36
CA ASN A 161 -3.44 7.03 7.62
C ASN A 161 -4.28 5.76 7.84
N ASP A 162 -3.65 4.61 7.61
CA ASP A 162 -4.33 3.31 7.71
C ASP A 162 -4.66 2.90 9.15
N ALA A 163 -4.17 3.62 10.18
CA ALA A 163 -4.62 3.45 11.56
C ALA A 163 -6.09 3.81 11.79
N PHE A 164 -6.67 4.64 10.92
CA PHE A 164 -8.11 4.89 10.93
C PHE A 164 -8.88 3.71 10.33
N PRO A 165 -10.13 3.48 10.77
CA PRO A 165 -11.00 2.50 10.15
C PRO A 165 -11.11 2.78 8.65
N HIS A 166 -10.75 1.79 7.83
CA HIS A 166 -10.83 1.91 6.39
C HIS A 166 -11.33 0.63 5.75
N SER A 167 -12.00 0.78 4.61
CA SER A 167 -12.57 -0.31 3.81
C SER A 167 -12.36 -0.01 2.33
N VAL A 168 -12.42 -1.08 1.53
CA VAL A 168 -12.34 -0.97 0.08
C VAL A 168 -13.53 -1.69 -0.53
N HIS A 169 -14.13 -1.06 -1.54
CA HIS A 169 -15.24 -1.62 -2.28
C HIS A 169 -14.95 -1.52 -3.78
N HIS A 170 -15.06 -2.62 -4.49
CA HIS A 170 -15.12 -2.66 -5.95
C HIS A 170 -16.52 -3.13 -6.36
N ARG A 171 -17.38 -2.20 -6.80
CA ARG A 171 -18.80 -2.50 -7.07
C ARG A 171 -19.10 -2.96 -8.51
N GLY A 172 -18.10 -2.95 -9.39
CA GLY A 172 -18.27 -3.47 -10.76
C GLY A 172 -18.62 -4.96 -10.79
N GLU A 173 -19.37 -5.37 -11.81
CA GLU A 173 -19.75 -6.75 -12.12
C GLU A 173 -18.59 -7.54 -12.76
N GLU A 174 -18.77 -8.86 -12.94
CA GLU A 174 -17.79 -9.70 -13.65
C GLU A 174 -17.45 -9.12 -15.03
N GLY A 175 -16.15 -8.99 -15.33
CA GLY A 175 -15.67 -8.40 -16.58
C GLY A 175 -15.43 -6.89 -16.53
N SER A 176 -15.77 -6.20 -15.43
CA SER A 176 -15.50 -4.76 -15.23
C SER A 176 -14.00 -4.39 -15.14
N GLY A 177 -13.12 -5.38 -15.18
CA GLY A 177 -11.69 -5.23 -14.96
C GLY A 177 -11.30 -5.35 -13.50
N LEU A 178 -10.00 -5.25 -13.25
CA LEU A 178 -9.42 -5.30 -11.91
C LEU A 178 -8.95 -3.91 -11.48
N ARG A 179 -8.92 -3.69 -10.17
CA ARG A 179 -8.25 -2.55 -9.55
C ARG A 179 -6.87 -2.98 -9.04
N ALA A 180 -5.81 -2.52 -9.71
CA ALA A 180 -4.44 -2.69 -9.26
C ALA A 180 -3.85 -1.39 -8.72
N VAL A 181 -3.18 -1.48 -7.57
CA VAL A 181 -2.37 -0.40 -7.00
C VAL A 181 -1.01 -0.92 -6.61
N PHE A 182 -0.01 -0.04 -6.61
CA PHE A 182 1.22 -0.25 -5.88
C PHE A 182 1.12 0.48 -4.55
N LEU A 183 1.18 -0.26 -3.45
CA LEU A 183 1.15 0.31 -2.11
C LEU A 183 2.55 0.33 -1.49
N LEU A 184 2.81 1.34 -0.66
CA LEU A 184 4.03 1.47 0.13
C LEU A 184 3.75 2.17 1.46
N ASP A 185 4.53 1.80 2.48
CA ASP A 185 4.40 2.33 3.83
C ASP A 185 5.57 3.26 4.18
N LEU A 186 5.24 4.44 4.68
CA LEU A 186 6.17 5.52 5.02
C LEU A 186 6.13 5.78 6.52
N TRP A 187 7.23 6.22 7.11
CA TRP A 187 7.20 6.76 8.46
C TRP A 187 6.25 7.96 8.52
N HIS A 188 5.46 8.04 9.58
CA HIS A 188 4.63 9.20 9.85
C HIS A 188 5.51 10.47 9.94
N PRO A 189 5.11 11.60 9.32
CA PRO A 189 5.98 12.77 9.17
C PRO A 189 6.37 13.42 10.50
N ASP A 190 5.53 13.30 11.53
CA ASP A 190 5.84 13.76 12.89
C ASP A 190 6.87 12.90 13.65
N ILE A 191 7.27 11.74 13.11
CA ILE A 191 8.26 10.87 13.77
C ILE A 191 9.66 11.39 13.47
N THR A 192 10.39 11.75 14.52
CA THR A 192 11.79 12.20 14.44
C THR A 192 12.73 11.05 14.10
N GLU A 193 13.93 11.34 13.58
CA GLU A 193 14.94 10.30 13.32
C GLU A 193 15.27 9.46 14.57
N SER A 194 15.43 10.10 15.74
CA SER A 194 15.66 9.38 16.99
C SER A 194 14.50 8.44 17.39
N GLN A 195 13.25 8.82 17.08
CA GLN A 195 12.10 7.96 17.30
C GLN A 195 12.07 6.80 16.28
N LYS A 196 12.46 7.05 15.02
CA LYS A 196 12.63 5.98 14.02
C LYS A 196 13.66 4.95 14.47
N ASP A 197 14.79 5.40 15.04
CA ASP A 197 15.83 4.50 15.56
C ASP A 197 15.29 3.61 16.70
N VAL A 198 14.60 4.21 17.67
CA VAL A 198 13.99 3.48 18.79
C VAL A 198 12.93 2.50 18.30
N LEU A 199 12.04 2.92 17.40
CA LEU A 199 11.01 2.05 16.83
C LEU A 199 11.62 0.92 16.01
N THR A 200 12.69 1.19 15.25
CA THR A 200 13.42 0.19 14.46
C THR A 200 14.13 -0.81 15.35
N TYR A 201 14.69 -0.38 16.47
CA TYR A 201 15.27 -1.30 17.45
C TYR A 201 14.19 -2.16 18.14
N ALA A 202 13.09 -1.55 18.58
CA ALA A 202 12.04 -2.25 19.33
C ALA A 202 11.23 -3.22 18.47
N PHE A 203 11.03 -2.89 17.20
CA PHE A 203 10.25 -3.65 16.23
C PHE A 203 11.10 -4.05 15.02
N SER A 204 12.36 -4.39 15.29
CA SER A 204 13.29 -4.86 14.26
C SER A 204 12.79 -6.15 13.67
N THR A 205 12.98 -6.30 12.37
CA THR A 205 12.68 -7.55 11.68
C THR A 205 13.91 -8.40 11.63
#